data_AF-A0A7Z2PQA5-F1
#
_entry.id   AF-A0A7Z2PQA5-F1
#
_cell.length_a   1.000
_cell.length_b   1.000
_cell.length_c   1.000
_cell.angle_alpha   90.00
_cell.angle_beta   90.00
_cell.angle_gamma   90.00
#
_symmetry.space_group_name_H-M   'P 1'
#
loop_
_entity.id
_entity.type
_entity.pdbx_description
1 polymer ?
#
loop_
_entity_poly.entity_id
_entity_poly.type
_entity_poly.pdbx_seq_one_letter_code
_entity_poly.pdbx_strand_id
1 'polypeptide(L)'
;MNREQAKGILDHLLAAAFELDEARAAAEILEDQDEDAASLKRLIIKLNSELLQTAYDRFPGLIPFEEFPEISSSLCWDQVQLPPSVSVAEIDRIIFSVMKPRWQKMAMVVGNASVRSEAIEVPVSHEMFAARIQALAAAGRLENQGDLRRWRHSEIRLKAEPAPQ
;
A
#
# COMPACT_ATOMS: atom_id res chain seq x y z
N MET A 1 -8.92 29.99 1.72
CA MET A 1 -8.57 29.28 2.96
C MET A 1 -7.21 29.76 3.40
N ASN A 2 -7.12 30.37 4.58
CA ASN A 2 -5.85 30.76 5.19
C ASN A 2 -5.22 29.57 5.95
N ARG A 3 -3.98 29.74 6.44
CA ARG A 3 -3.24 28.65 7.10
C ARG A 3 -3.92 28.12 8.37
N GLU A 4 -4.53 28.99 9.18
CA GLU A 4 -5.24 28.58 10.41
C GLU A 4 -6.50 27.78 10.08
N GLN A 5 -7.28 28.22 9.10
CA GLN A 5 -8.44 27.48 8.58
C GLN A 5 -8.02 26.13 7.99
N ALA A 6 -6.90 26.09 7.26
CA ALA A 6 -6.34 24.87 6.71
C ALA A 6 -5.93 23.89 7.80
N LYS A 7 -5.29 24.39 8.87
CA LYS A 7 -4.92 23.59 10.04
C LYS A 7 -6.15 23.00 10.73
N GLY A 8 -7.18 23.80 10.99
CA GLY A 8 -8.41 23.31 11.61
C GLY A 8 -9.09 22.22 10.77
N ILE A 9 -9.16 22.39 9.45
CA ILE A 9 -9.67 21.35 8.56
C ILE A 9 -8.78 20.10 8.59
N LEU A 10 -7.46 20.26 8.58
CA LEU A 10 -6.53 19.14 8.62
C LEU A 10 -6.65 18.35 9.92
N ASP A 11 -6.80 19.02 11.07
CA ASP A 11 -7.02 18.38 12.37
C ASP A 11 -8.26 17.49 12.34
N HIS A 12 -9.36 17.97 11.73
CA HIS A 12 -10.57 17.18 11.54
C HIS A 12 -10.40 16.01 10.56
N LEU A 13 -9.66 16.21 9.46
CA LEU A 13 -9.40 15.16 8.47
C LEU A 13 -8.52 14.05 9.06
N LEU A 14 -7.54 14.41 9.89
CA LEU A 14 -6.68 13.45 10.60
C LEU A 14 -7.46 12.68 11.66
N ALA A 15 -8.31 13.35 12.43
CA ALA A 15 -9.20 12.68 13.38
C ALA A 15 -10.14 11.71 12.65
N ALA A 16 -10.73 12.13 11.53
CA ALA A 16 -11.56 11.25 10.71
C ALA A 16 -10.77 10.06 10.16
N ALA A 17 -9.53 10.25 9.71
CA ALA A 17 -8.69 9.16 9.22
C ALA A 17 -8.42 8.12 10.31
N PHE A 18 -8.12 8.58 11.52
CA PHE A 18 -7.93 7.72 12.68
C PHE A 18 -9.20 6.91 13.01
N GLU A 19 -10.35 7.57 13.14
CA GLU A 19 -11.62 6.90 13.46
C GLU A 19 -12.05 5.92 12.37
N LEU A 20 -11.79 6.23 11.10
CA LEU A 20 -12.08 5.31 9.99
C LEU A 20 -11.15 4.09 9.99
N ASP A 21 -9.88 4.25 10.38
CA ASP A 21 -8.96 3.13 10.55
C ASP A 21 -9.37 2.23 11.72
N GLU A 22 -9.84 2.80 12.84
CA GLU A 22 -10.42 2.05 13.96
C GLU A 22 -11.69 1.31 13.54
N ALA A 23 -12.58 1.98 12.80
CA ALA A 23 -13.79 1.36 12.25
C ALA A 23 -13.45 0.20 11.29
N ARG A 24 -12.38 0.33 10.50
CA ARG A 24 -11.90 -0.74 9.61
C ARG A 24 -11.42 -1.94 10.43
N ALA A 25 -10.59 -1.71 11.45
CA ALA A 25 -10.10 -2.76 12.32
C ALA A 25 -11.24 -3.50 13.04
N ALA A 26 -12.27 -2.77 13.48
CA ALA A 26 -13.45 -3.36 14.08
C ALA A 26 -14.32 -4.15 13.08
N ALA A 27 -14.44 -3.66 11.83
CA ALA A 27 -15.18 -4.33 10.77
C ALA A 27 -14.51 -5.63 10.31
N GLU A 28 -13.18 -5.73 10.37
CA GLU A 28 -12.42 -6.96 10.05
C GLU A 28 -12.74 -8.14 10.99
N ILE A 29 -13.38 -7.90 12.14
CA ILE A 29 -13.81 -8.93 13.11
C ILE A 29 -15.17 -9.54 12.72
N LEU A 30 -15.96 -8.87 11.88
CA LEU A 30 -17.30 -9.31 11.51
C LEU A 30 -17.22 -10.25 10.28
N GLU A 31 -17.75 -11.47 10.41
CA GLU A 31 -17.72 -12.52 9.36
C GLU A 31 -18.52 -12.15 8.09
N ASP A 32 -19.45 -11.19 8.18
CA ASP A 32 -20.21 -10.68 7.02
C ASP A 32 -19.46 -9.52 6.35
N GLN A 33 -18.61 -9.88 5.39
CA GLN A 33 -18.01 -8.94 4.45
C GLN A 33 -18.82 -8.92 3.15
N ASP A 34 -19.52 -7.83 2.82
CA ASP A 34 -19.99 -7.71 1.43
C ASP A 34 -20.13 -6.28 0.87
N GLU A 35 -20.44 -5.24 1.66
CA GLU A 35 -20.56 -3.87 1.07
C GLU A 35 -20.08 -2.73 1.97
N ASP A 36 -20.36 -2.80 3.27
CA ASP A 36 -20.03 -1.72 4.22
C ASP A 36 -18.52 -1.59 4.44
N ALA A 37 -17.82 -2.71 4.61
CA ALA A 37 -16.35 -2.73 4.73
C ALA A 37 -15.66 -2.19 3.47
N ALA A 38 -16.16 -2.55 2.28
CA ALA A 38 -15.65 -2.03 1.01
C ALA A 38 -15.90 -0.51 0.88
N SER A 39 -17.06 -0.03 1.32
CA SER A 39 -17.39 1.39 1.35
C SER A 39 -16.50 2.17 2.31
N LEU A 40 -16.23 1.62 3.49
CA LEU A 40 -15.32 2.19 4.47
C LEU A 40 -13.89 2.29 3.92
N LYS A 41 -13.39 1.23 3.28
CA LYS A 41 -12.08 1.21 2.65
C LYS A 41 -11.95 2.27 1.53
N ARG A 42 -12.97 2.41 0.69
CA ARG A 42 -13.00 3.46 -0.35
C ARG A 42 -12.95 4.86 0.27
N LEU A 43 -13.67 5.09 1.37
CA LEU A 43 -13.66 6.37 2.06
C LEU A 43 -12.27 6.68 2.65
N ILE A 44 -11.63 5.69 3.30
CA ILE A 44 -10.26 5.81 3.82
C ILE A 44 -9.27 6.18 2.72
N ILE A 45 -9.34 5.49 1.57
CA ILE A 45 -8.46 5.76 0.43
C ILE A 45 -8.65 7.19 -0.07
N LYS A 46 -9.89 7.63 -0.23
CA LYS A 46 -10.22 8.96 -0.75
C LYS A 46 -9.78 10.07 0.21
N LEU A 47 -10.01 9.87 1.51
CA LEU A 47 -9.57 10.79 2.55
C LEU A 47 -8.05 10.95 2.54
N ASN A 48 -7.30 9.83 2.52
CA ASN A 48 -5.84 9.85 2.57
C ASN A 48 -5.20 10.32 1.27
N SER A 49 -5.65 9.80 0.12
CA SER A 49 -4.96 9.97 -1.16
C SER A 49 -5.41 11.19 -1.94
N GLU A 50 -6.60 11.73 -1.66
CA GLU A 50 -7.10 12.93 -2.35
C GLU A 50 -7.15 14.11 -1.39
N LEU A 51 -7.94 14.02 -0.32
CA LEU A 51 -8.21 15.18 0.54
C LEU A 51 -6.98 15.61 1.34
N LEU A 52 -6.36 14.69 2.07
CA LEU A 52 -5.15 14.97 2.85
C LEU A 52 -3.97 15.33 1.93
N GLN A 53 -3.76 14.59 0.84
CA GLN A 53 -2.71 14.90 -0.13
C GLN A 53 -2.87 16.32 -0.72
N THR A 54 -4.07 16.68 -1.17
CA THR A 54 -4.34 18.01 -1.72
C THR A 54 -4.12 19.12 -0.67
N ALA A 55 -4.50 18.86 0.58
CA ALA A 55 -4.25 19.79 1.67
C ALA A 55 -2.76 19.99 1.93
N TYR A 56 -1.96 18.92 1.91
CA TYR A 56 -0.51 18.99 2.06
C TYR A 56 0.19 19.66 0.88
N ASP A 57 -0.22 19.39 -0.35
CA ASP A 57 0.33 20.04 -1.54
C ASP A 57 0.11 21.57 -1.49
N ARG A 58 -1.03 21.99 -0.94
CA ARG A 58 -1.39 23.41 -0.78
C ARG A 58 -0.75 24.06 0.46
N PHE A 59 -0.52 23.29 1.52
CA PHE A 59 0.02 23.75 2.80
C PHE A 59 1.08 22.78 3.36
N PRO A 60 2.27 22.70 2.74
CA PRO A 60 3.28 21.70 3.10
C PRO A 60 3.79 21.85 4.54
N GLY A 61 3.78 23.07 5.10
CA GLY A 61 4.13 23.33 6.50
C GLY A 61 3.07 22.93 7.53
N LEU A 62 2.07 22.13 7.13
CA LEU A 62 1.05 21.54 8.01
C LEU A 62 1.11 20.00 8.02
N ILE A 63 2.09 19.38 7.34
CA ILE A 63 2.32 17.95 7.44
C ILE A 63 2.68 17.62 8.91
N PRO A 64 1.91 16.74 9.60
CA PRO A 64 2.07 16.51 11.04
C PRO A 64 3.22 15.55 11.38
N PHE A 65 3.84 14.94 10.37
CA PHE A 65 5.03 14.10 10.48
C PHE A 65 6.19 14.84 9.81
N GLU A 66 7.30 15.03 10.54
CA GLU A 66 8.50 15.65 9.97
C GLU A 66 9.05 14.82 8.81
N GLU A 67 8.98 13.49 8.92
CA GLU A 67 9.32 12.53 7.87
C GLU A 67 8.52 11.23 8.06
N PHE A 68 8.08 10.62 6.95
CA PHE A 68 7.73 9.19 6.98
C PHE A 68 9.00 8.39 7.29
N PRO A 69 8.89 7.22 7.94
CA PRO A 69 10.07 6.39 8.17
C PRO A 69 10.77 6.15 6.83
N GLU A 70 12.05 6.53 6.77
CA GLU A 70 12.85 6.50 5.55
C GLU A 70 12.83 5.09 4.93
N ILE A 71 12.81 4.07 5.81
CA ILE A 71 12.56 2.66 5.49
C ILE A 71 11.16 2.29 5.96
N SER A 72 10.30 1.90 5.02
CA SER A 72 8.94 1.42 5.29
C SER A 72 8.93 0.00 5.88
N SER A 73 9.85 -0.86 5.46
CA SER A 73 10.06 -2.18 6.07
C SER A 73 11.46 -2.72 5.79
N SER A 74 12.06 -3.36 6.79
CA SER A 74 13.33 -4.09 6.69
C SER A 74 13.15 -5.62 6.58
N LEU A 75 11.91 -6.11 6.50
CA LEU A 75 11.61 -7.54 6.44
C LEU A 75 12.16 -8.17 5.15
N CYS A 76 13.02 -9.18 5.30
CA CYS A 76 13.53 -9.98 4.19
C CYS A 76 12.64 -11.20 3.93
N TRP A 77 12.61 -11.68 2.68
CA TRP A 77 11.73 -12.81 2.30
C TRP A 77 12.07 -14.11 3.03
N ASP A 78 13.34 -14.33 3.38
CA ASP A 78 13.80 -15.50 4.14
C ASP A 78 13.31 -15.50 5.61
N GLN A 79 12.89 -14.34 6.14
CA GLN A 79 12.34 -14.18 7.48
C GLN A 79 10.80 -14.33 7.49
N VAL A 80 10.16 -14.34 6.34
CA VAL A 80 8.70 -14.42 6.23
C VAL A 80 8.21 -15.81 6.62
N GLN A 81 7.30 -15.87 7.58
CA GLN A 81 6.53 -17.07 7.92
C GLN A 81 5.14 -16.95 7.29
N LEU A 82 4.83 -17.81 6.32
CA LEU A 82 3.51 -17.82 5.69
C LEU A 82 2.50 -18.55 6.59
N PRO A 83 1.23 -18.09 6.61
CA PRO A 83 0.14 -18.88 7.14
C PRO A 83 0.08 -20.25 6.44
N PRO A 84 -0.29 -21.33 7.15
CA PRO A 84 -0.31 -22.68 6.57
C PRO A 84 -1.19 -22.85 5.33
N SER A 85 -2.21 -22.00 5.17
CA SER A 85 -3.13 -21.98 4.04
C SER A 85 -2.59 -21.26 2.80
N VAL A 86 -1.49 -20.52 2.91
CA VAL A 86 -1.00 -19.63 1.85
C VAL A 86 0.28 -20.17 1.23
N SER A 87 0.29 -20.29 -0.09
CA SER A 87 1.48 -20.72 -0.85
C SER A 87 2.25 -19.53 -1.43
N VAL A 88 3.56 -19.70 -1.65
CA VAL A 88 4.39 -18.70 -2.35
C VAL A 88 3.84 -18.41 -3.75
N ALA A 89 3.36 -19.44 -4.46
CA ALA A 89 2.81 -19.31 -5.80
C ALA A 89 1.53 -18.44 -5.82
N GLU A 90 0.74 -18.48 -4.74
CA GLU A 90 -0.42 -17.61 -4.57
C GLU A 90 -0.04 -16.15 -4.39
N ILE A 91 0.97 -15.89 -3.56
CA ILE A 91 1.49 -14.53 -3.36
C ILE A 91 2.05 -13.98 -4.67
N ASP A 92 2.84 -14.78 -5.40
CA ASP A 92 3.36 -14.40 -6.70
C ASP A 92 2.24 -14.08 -7.69
N ARG A 93 1.21 -14.93 -7.76
CA ARG A 93 0.02 -14.70 -8.60
C ARG A 93 -0.66 -13.39 -8.27
N ILE A 94 -0.83 -13.05 -7.00
CA ILE A 94 -1.41 -11.77 -6.56
C ILE A 94 -0.53 -10.60 -7.02
N ILE A 95 0.78 -10.66 -6.76
CA ILE A 95 1.74 -9.62 -7.17
C ILE A 95 1.70 -9.40 -8.69
N PHE A 96 1.85 -10.46 -9.48
CA PHE A 96 1.86 -10.35 -10.94
C PHE A 96 0.53 -9.83 -11.49
N SER A 97 -0.60 -10.07 -10.81
CA SER A 97 -1.91 -9.56 -11.24
C SER A 97 -2.05 -8.03 -11.15
N VAL A 98 -1.34 -7.39 -10.20
CA VAL A 98 -1.42 -5.93 -9.97
C VAL A 98 -0.30 -5.14 -10.64
N MET A 99 0.75 -5.83 -11.07
CA MET A 99 1.92 -5.26 -11.73
C MET A 99 1.61 -4.84 -13.18
N LYS A 100 2.29 -3.78 -13.65
CA LYS A 100 2.20 -3.28 -15.04
C LYS A 100 3.59 -3.14 -15.67
N PRO A 101 3.69 -3.06 -17.02
CA PRO A 101 4.95 -2.78 -17.72
C PRO A 101 5.47 -1.34 -17.54
N ARG A 102 4.64 -0.42 -17.03
CA ARG A 102 5.04 0.95 -16.69
C ARG A 102 5.55 1.01 -15.25
N TRP A 103 6.43 1.97 -14.96
CA TRP A 103 6.87 2.24 -13.60
C TRP A 103 5.67 2.58 -12.69
N GLN A 104 5.64 1.93 -11.52
CA GLN A 104 4.67 2.17 -10.46
C GLN A 104 5.40 2.28 -9.13
N LYS A 105 4.91 3.16 -8.24
CA LYS A 105 5.42 3.24 -6.88
C LYS A 105 5.29 1.90 -6.16
N MET A 106 6.32 1.50 -5.43
CA MET A 106 6.30 0.29 -4.62
C MET A 106 5.12 0.29 -3.63
N ALA A 107 4.86 1.43 -2.98
CA ALA A 107 3.71 1.59 -2.09
C ALA A 107 2.36 1.30 -2.78
N MET A 108 2.20 1.71 -4.04
CA MET A 108 0.98 1.46 -4.81
C MET A 108 0.82 -0.02 -5.16
N VAL A 109 1.91 -0.69 -5.54
CA VAL A 109 1.89 -2.13 -5.84
C VAL A 109 1.57 -2.95 -4.60
N VAL A 110 2.23 -2.65 -3.47
CA VAL A 110 1.97 -3.30 -2.18
C VAL A 110 0.53 -3.10 -1.75
N GLY A 111 0.02 -1.86 -1.79
CA GLY A 111 -1.38 -1.58 -1.45
C GLY A 111 -2.38 -2.31 -2.35
N ASN A 112 -2.13 -2.35 -3.67
CA ASN A 112 -2.99 -3.09 -4.60
C ASN A 112 -2.94 -4.61 -4.37
N ALA A 113 -1.77 -5.16 -4.04
CA ALA A 113 -1.62 -6.58 -3.73
C ALA A 113 -2.41 -6.94 -2.46
N SER A 114 -2.35 -6.09 -1.42
CA SER A 114 -3.14 -6.26 -0.20
C SER A 114 -4.65 -6.14 -0.45
N VAL A 115 -5.10 -5.15 -1.24
CA VAL A 115 -6.51 -5.08 -1.67
C VAL A 115 -6.94 -6.36 -2.39
N ARG A 116 -6.09 -6.90 -3.26
CA ARG A 116 -6.40 -8.12 -4.00
C ARG A 116 -6.41 -9.34 -3.11
N SER A 117 -5.52 -9.45 -2.12
CA SER A 117 -5.46 -10.58 -1.21
C SER A 117 -6.65 -10.63 -0.27
N GLU A 118 -7.08 -9.48 0.25
CA GLU A 118 -8.31 -9.36 1.04
C GLU A 118 -9.52 -9.84 0.22
N ALA A 119 -9.64 -9.43 -1.05
CA ALA A 119 -10.75 -9.84 -1.91
C ALA A 119 -10.81 -11.34 -2.24
N ILE A 120 -9.78 -12.11 -1.91
CA ILE A 120 -9.76 -13.57 -2.03
C ILE A 120 -9.41 -14.25 -0.69
N GLU A 121 -9.58 -13.53 0.42
CA GLU A 121 -9.40 -14.00 1.79
C GLU A 121 -8.02 -14.64 2.06
N VAL A 122 -6.97 -14.11 1.42
CA VAL A 122 -5.57 -14.53 1.60
C VAL A 122 -4.92 -13.65 2.69
N PRO A 123 -4.61 -14.18 3.89
CA PRO A 123 -4.14 -13.39 5.04
C PRO A 123 -2.65 -13.05 4.91
N VAL A 124 -2.31 -12.09 4.07
CA VAL A 124 -0.92 -11.66 3.80
C VAL A 124 -0.78 -10.16 4.05
N SER A 125 0.22 -9.77 4.85
CA SER A 125 0.47 -8.38 5.20
C SER A 125 1.16 -7.59 4.09
N HIS A 126 1.13 -6.26 4.18
CA HIS A 126 1.87 -5.37 3.29
C HIS A 126 3.37 -5.68 3.27
N GLU A 127 3.96 -5.93 4.44
CA GLU A 127 5.38 -6.25 4.61
C GLU A 127 5.75 -7.59 3.96
N MET A 128 4.87 -8.59 4.04
CA MET A 128 5.07 -9.88 3.39
C MET A 128 5.05 -9.73 1.86
N PHE A 129 4.12 -8.95 1.31
CA PHE A 129 4.14 -8.60 -0.11
C PHE A 129 5.40 -7.84 -0.49
N ALA A 130 5.79 -6.84 0.30
CA ALA A 130 6.97 -6.05 0.02
C ALA A 130 8.26 -6.89 0.04
N ALA A 131 8.39 -7.79 1.01
CA ALA A 131 9.50 -8.73 1.11
C ALA A 131 9.53 -9.66 -0.11
N ARG A 132 8.37 -10.16 -0.55
CA ARG A 132 8.30 -11.03 -1.74
C ARG A 132 8.67 -10.29 -3.02
N ILE A 133 8.17 -9.07 -3.18
CA ILE A 133 8.47 -8.22 -4.33
C ILE A 133 9.98 -7.93 -4.41
N GLN A 134 10.63 -7.64 -3.27
CA GLN A 134 12.08 -7.47 -3.20
C GLN A 134 12.82 -8.73 -3.67
N ALA A 135 12.39 -9.92 -3.24
CA ALA A 135 12.98 -11.19 -3.68
C ALA A 135 12.78 -11.44 -5.18
N LEU A 136 11.62 -11.10 -5.75
CA LEU A 136 11.36 -11.21 -7.19
C LEU A 136 12.23 -10.24 -8.01
N ALA A 137 12.43 -9.02 -7.53
CA ALA A 137 13.33 -8.05 -8.16
C ALA A 137 14.79 -8.54 -8.12
N ALA A 138 15.25 -9.04 -6.97
CA ALA A 138 16.59 -9.63 -6.82
C ALA A 138 16.81 -10.84 -7.75
N ALA A 139 15.76 -11.63 -8.00
CA ALA A 139 15.78 -12.74 -8.95
C ALA A 139 15.66 -12.31 -10.43
N GLY A 140 15.63 -11.01 -10.72
CA GLY A 140 15.53 -10.47 -12.08
C GLY A 140 14.17 -10.68 -12.76
N ARG A 141 13.14 -11.03 -11.97
CA ARG A 141 11.75 -11.21 -12.45
C ARG A 141 11.03 -9.87 -12.63
N LEU A 142 11.47 -8.85 -11.89
CA LEU A 142 10.94 -7.49 -11.90
C LEU A 142 12.11 -6.52 -12.07
N GLU A 143 11.84 -5.35 -12.67
CA GLU A 143 12.81 -4.25 -12.70
C GLU A 143 12.45 -3.24 -11.61
N ASN A 144 13.44 -2.69 -10.90
CA ASN A 144 13.24 -1.69 -9.86
C ASN A 144 14.15 -0.46 -10.01
N GLN A 145 13.69 0.67 -9.47
CA GLN A 145 14.46 1.90 -9.32
C GLN A 145 14.36 2.39 -7.87
N GLY A 146 15.50 2.82 -7.32
CA GLY A 146 15.61 3.19 -5.91
C GLY A 146 15.67 2.00 -4.95
N ASP A 147 15.70 2.30 -3.67
CA ASP A 147 15.71 1.32 -2.58
C ASP A 147 14.27 0.85 -2.28
N LEU A 148 13.95 -0.41 -2.59
CA LEU A 148 12.62 -1.00 -2.43
C LEU A 148 12.16 -1.10 -0.96
N ARG A 149 13.04 -0.85 0.02
CA ARG A 149 12.67 -0.69 1.43
C ARG A 149 11.98 0.65 1.69
N ARG A 150 12.16 1.63 0.80
CA ARG A 150 11.55 2.97 0.85
C ARG A 150 10.33 3.03 -0.07
N TRP A 151 9.18 2.51 0.36
CA TRP A 151 8.07 2.20 -0.56
C TRP A 151 7.53 3.42 -1.34
N ARG A 152 7.56 4.60 -0.74
CA ARG A 152 7.10 5.86 -1.36
C ARG A 152 8.14 6.49 -2.30
N HIS A 153 9.40 6.07 -2.20
CA HIS A 153 10.54 6.63 -2.94
C HIS A 153 11.18 5.64 -3.92
N SER A 154 10.53 4.50 -4.14
CA SER A 154 10.99 3.46 -5.06
C SER A 154 9.89 3.07 -6.04
N GLU A 155 10.33 2.55 -7.17
CA GLU A 155 9.47 2.17 -8.29
C GLU A 155 9.80 0.78 -8.80
N ILE A 156 8.78 0.12 -9.33
CA ILE A 156 8.88 -1.24 -9.86
C ILE A 156 8.02 -1.39 -11.11
N ARG A 157 8.43 -2.27 -12.03
CA ARG A 157 7.66 -2.66 -13.23
C ARG A 157 7.89 -4.11 -13.62
N LEU A 158 6.97 -4.64 -14.43
CA LEU A 158 7.20 -5.89 -15.14
C LEU A 158 8.31 -5.71 -16.17
N LYS A 159 9.19 -6.70 -16.25
CA LYS A 159 10.13 -6.79 -17.37
C LYS A 159 9.33 -6.95 -18.66
N ALA A 160 9.62 -6.12 -19.66
CA ALA A 160 9.05 -6.34 -20.98
C ALA A 160 9.57 -7.67 -21.53
N GLU A 161 8.68 -8.50 -22.08
CA GLU A 161 9.15 -9.60 -22.92
C GLU A 161 9.96 -9.00 -24.07
N PRO A 162 11.16 -9.53 -24.38
CA PRO A 162 11.86 -9.10 -25.58
C PRO A 162 10.92 -9.32 -26.78
N ALA A 163 10.80 -8.32 -27.64
CA ALA A 163 9.98 -8.44 -28.83
C ALA A 163 10.39 -9.71 -29.60
N PRO A 164 9.42 -10.51 -30.11
CA PRO A 164 9.76 -11.63 -30.97
C PRO A 164 10.55 -11.08 -32.17
N GLN A 165 11.75 -11.63 -32.38
CA GLN A 165 12.61 -11.33 -33.54
C GLN A 165 11.98 -11.84 -34.83
#